data_AF-A0A1T1H6A7-F1
#
_entry.id   AF-A0A1T1H6A7-F1
#
_cell.length_a   1.000
_cell.length_b   1.000
_cell.length_c   1.000
_cell.angle_alpha   90.00
_cell.angle_beta   90.00
_cell.angle_gamma   90.00
#
_symmetry.space_group_name_H-M   'P 1'
#
loop_
_entity.id
_entity.type
_entity.pdbx_description
1 polymer ?
#
loop_
_entity_poly.entity_id
_entity_poly.type
_entity_poly.pdbx_seq_one_letter_code
_entity_poly.pdbx_strand_id
1 'polypeptide(L)' 'MRNLKRQQKLTVSNVIWSTEQDAVLIEHADLAMSELIQRLGFSEEDILQRKEVLGLNRRARQIQRLYFK' A
#
# COMPACT_ATOMS: atom_id res chain seq x y z
N MET A 1 -15.06 21.69 -14.75
CA MET A 1 -15.58 20.73 -13.75
C MET A 1 -14.39 20.04 -13.10
N ARG A 2 -14.06 20.34 -11.84
CA ARG A 2 -12.91 19.73 -11.15
C ARG A 2 -13.31 18.32 -10.74
N ASN A 3 -12.70 17.31 -11.36
CA ASN A 3 -12.83 15.92 -10.95
C ASN A 3 -12.23 15.76 -9.54
N LEU A 4 -13.07 15.93 -8.52
CA LEU A 4 -12.82 15.43 -7.18
C LEU A 4 -12.87 13.90 -7.29
N LYS A 5 -11.74 13.28 -7.66
CA LYS A 5 -11.51 11.86 -7.41
C LYS A 5 -11.65 11.69 -5.90
N ARG A 6 -12.87 11.34 -5.49
CA ARG A 6 -13.27 10.95 -4.16
C ARG A 6 -12.20 10.01 -3.66
N GLN A 7 -11.30 10.53 -2.83
CA GLN A 7 -10.45 9.70 -1.99
C GLN A 7 -11.45 8.89 -1.18
N GLN A 8 -11.73 7.67 -1.61
CA GLN A 8 -12.41 6.71 -0.78
C GLN A 8 -11.48 6.57 0.41
N LYS A 9 -11.88 7.20 1.51
CA LYS A 9 -11.19 7.14 2.78
C LYS A 9 -11.24 5.67 3.15
N LEU A 10 -10.19 4.92 2.82
CA LEU A 10 -10.02 3.53 3.19
C LEU A 10 -10.37 3.48 4.67
N THR A 11 -11.46 2.79 4.99
CA THR A 11 -11.95 2.67 6.36
C THR A 11 -10.82 2.07 7.17
N VAL A 12 -10.37 2.79 8.20
CA VAL A 12 -9.23 2.35 9.02
C VAL A 12 -9.52 0.94 9.51
N SER A 13 -8.82 -0.04 8.95
CA SER A 13 -9.00 -1.40 9.41
C SER A 13 -8.49 -1.55 10.83
N ASN A 14 -9.26 -2.24 11.67
CA ASN A 14 -8.89 -2.57 13.06
C ASN A 14 -7.87 -3.72 13.13
N VAL A 15 -7.19 -4.01 12.04
CA VAL A 15 -6.21 -5.09 11.94
C VAL A 15 -4.92 -4.64 12.61
N ILE A 16 -4.44 -5.45 13.55
CA ILE A 16 -3.15 -5.22 14.22
C ILE A 16 -2.06 -5.82 13.34
N TRP A 17 -1.14 -4.96 12.90
CA TRP A 17 0.05 -5.36 12.15
C TRP A 17 1.21 -5.60 13.11
N SER A 18 1.87 -6.74 12.98
CA SER A 18 3.14 -6.99 13.67
C SER A 18 4.31 -6.39 12.89
N THR A 19 5.43 -6.19 13.58
CA THR A 19 6.68 -5.72 12.97
C THR A 19 7.16 -6.68 11.88
N GLU A 20 6.98 -7.98 12.08
CA GLU A 20 7.36 -9.01 11.11
C GLU A 20 6.48 -8.94 9.86
N GLN A 21 5.17 -8.70 10.02
CA GLN A 21 4.26 -8.53 8.89
C GLN A 21 4.58 -7.27 8.08
N ASP A 22 4.93 -6.18 8.77
CA ASP A 22 5.43 -4.98 8.11
C ASP A 22 6.73 -5.24 7.36
N ALA A 23 7.69 -5.95 7.97
CA ALA A 23 8.95 -6.31 7.33
C ALA A 23 8.70 -7.11 6.04
N VAL A 24 7.85 -8.15 6.11
CA VAL A 24 7.45 -8.93 4.93
C VAL A 24 6.83 -8.04 3.85
N LEU A 25 5.92 -7.14 4.23
CA LEU A 25 5.27 -6.23 3.27
C LEU A 25 6.24 -5.21 2.65
N ILE A 26 7.24 -4.74 3.39
CA ILE A 26 8.26 -3.80 2.91
C ILE A 26 9.21 -4.50 1.94
N GLU A 27 9.71 -5.68 2.31
CA GLU A 27 10.65 -6.48 1.51
C GLU A 27 10.01 -6.95 0.19
N HIS A 28 8.72 -7.28 0.25
CA HIS A 28 7.99 -7.86 -0.86
C HIS A 28 6.97 -6.89 -1.47
N ALA A 29 7.17 -5.57 -1.30
CA ALA A 29 6.21 -4.55 -1.70
C ALA A 29 5.82 -4.61 -3.20
N ASP A 30 6.75 -5.10 -4.03
CA ASP A 30 6.62 -5.23 -5.48
C ASP A 30 5.95 -6.53 -5.94
N LEU A 31 5.66 -7.46 -5.03
CA LEU A 31 4.90 -8.68 -5.36
C LEU A 31 3.46 -8.34 -5.74
N ALA A 32 2.87 -9.24 -6.53
CA ALA A 32 1.45 -9.18 -6.89
C ALA A 32 0.57 -9.20 -5.63
N MET A 33 -0.56 -8.49 -5.68
CA MET A 33 -1.48 -8.39 -4.53
C MET A 33 -1.96 -9.77 -4.05
N SER A 34 -2.25 -10.70 -4.98
CA SER A 34 -2.65 -12.07 -4.67
C SER A 34 -1.62 -12.82 -3.81
N GLU A 35 -0.34 -12.64 -4.09
CA GLU A 35 0.78 -13.25 -3.36
C GLU A 35 0.92 -12.63 -1.96
N LEU A 36 0.73 -11.31 -1.87
CA LEU A 36 0.75 -10.61 -0.58
C LEU A 36 -0.41 -11.04 0.33
N ILE A 37 -1.61 -11.23 -0.23
CA ILE A 37 -2.77 -11.76 0.49
C ILE A 37 -2.46 -13.16 1.03
N GLN A 38 -1.89 -14.04 0.22
CA GLN A 38 -1.55 -15.41 0.63
C GLN A 38 -0.49 -15.44 1.74
N ARG A 39 0.53 -14.58 1.67
CA ARG A 39 1.61 -14.54 2.66
C ARG A 39 1.20 -13.90 3.98
N LEU A 40 0.45 -12.79 3.91
CA LEU A 40 0.12 -11.98 5.08
C LEU A 40 -1.21 -12.37 5.71
N GLY A 41 -2.08 -13.07 4.99
CA GLY A 41 -3.42 -13.47 5.46
C GLY A 41 -4.38 -12.28 5.63
N PHE A 42 -4.09 -11.15 4.98
CA PHE A 42 -4.89 -9.93 5.05
C PHE A 42 -5.66 -9.69 3.76
N SER A 43 -6.73 -8.89 3.85
CA SER A 43 -7.47 -8.47 2.67
C SER A 43 -6.64 -7.52 1.82
N GLU A 44 -7.02 -7.38 0.54
CA GLU A 44 -6.42 -6.39 -0.35
C GLU A 44 -6.51 -4.96 0.23
N GLU A 45 -7.65 -4.62 0.81
CA GLU A 45 -7.88 -3.28 1.39
C GLU A 45 -6.93 -3.00 2.56
N ASP A 46 -6.73 -3.98 3.44
CA ASP A 46 -5.79 -3.88 4.57
C ASP A 46 -4.35 -3.67 4.10
N ILE A 47 -3.94 -4.45 3.09
CA ILE A 47 -2.59 -4.36 2.52
C ILE A 47 -2.38 -3.01 1.84
N LEU A 48 -3.38 -2.51 1.09
CA LEU A 48 -3.31 -1.21 0.44
C LEU A 48 -3.25 -0.07 1.46
N GLN A 49 -4.06 -0.13 2.51
CA GLN A 49 -4.03 0.85 3.59
C GLN A 49 -2.67 0.83 4.29
N ARG A 50 -2.14 -0.36 4.58
CA ARG A 50 -0.82 -0.48 5.23
C ARG A 50 0.30 0.01 4.32
N LYS A 51 0.26 -0.28 3.02
CA LYS A 51 1.20 0.27 2.03
C LYS A 51 1.20 1.81 2.00
N GLU A 52 0.06 2.46 2.21
CA GLU A 52 -0.01 3.91 2.31
C GLU A 52 0.57 4.41 3.66
N VAL A 53 0.26 3.74 4.77
CA VAL A 53 0.83 4.06 6.11
C VAL A 53 2.36 3.93 6.12
N LEU A 54 2.89 2.87 5.50
CA LEU A 54 4.33 2.62 5.37
C LEU A 54 4.98 3.47 4.26
N GLY A 55 4.20 4.28 3.52
CA GLY A 55 4.71 5.15 2.46
C GLY A 55 5.26 4.41 1.23
N LEU A 56 4.99 3.11 1.08
CA LEU A 56 5.49 2.27 -0.01
C LEU A 56 4.97 2.74 -1.38
N ASN A 57 3.76 3.29 -1.42
CA ASN A 57 3.14 3.84 -2.63
C ASN A 57 3.73 5.19 -3.10
N ARG A 58 4.59 5.83 -2.30
CA ARG A 58 5.13 7.17 -2.59
C ARG A 58 6.38 7.13 -3.47
N ARG A 59 7.16 6.05 -3.40
CA ARG A 59 8.41 5.89 -4.17
C ARG A 59 8.18 5.91 -5.68
N ALA A 60 7.16 5.19 -6.17
CA ALA A 60 6.82 5.17 -7.60
C ALA A 60 6.47 6.56 -8.18
N ARG A 61 5.74 7.38 -7.40
CA ARG A 61 5.32 8.74 -7.81
C ARG A 61 6.45 9.76 -7.77
N GLN A 62 7.47 9.54 -6.93
CA GLN A 62 8.64 10.41 -6.87
C GLN A 62 9.62 10.09 -7.99
N ILE A 63 9.83 8.81 -8.29
CA ILE A 63 10.59 8.35 -9.46
C ILE A 63 10.00 8.94 -10.75
N GLN A 64 8.69 8.82 -11.00
CA GLN A 64 8.08 9.44 -12.18
C GLN A 64 8.31 10.97 -12.24
N ARG A 65 8.31 11.68 -11.12
CA ARG A 65 8.59 13.13 -11.12
C ARG A 65 10.04 13.48 -11.43
N LEU A 66 10.99 12.59 -11.14
CA LEU A 66 12.41 12.80 -11.41
C LEU A 66 12.80 12.46 -12.85
N TYR A 67 12.17 11.46 -13.47
CA TYR A 67 12.52 10.99 -14.82
C TYR A 67 11.79 11.73 -15.97
N PHE A 68 10.75 12.53 -15.68
CA PHE A 68 10.04 13.36 -16.66
C PHE A 68 10.48 14.83 -16.65
N LYS A 69 11.78 15.10 -16.41
CA LYS A 69 12.35 16.46 -16.40
C LYS A 69 13.34 16.65 -17.54
#